data_AF-X0X9R3-F1
#
_entry.id   AF-X0X9R3-F1
#
_cell.length_a   1.000
_cell.length_b   1.000
_cell.length_c   1.000
_cell.angle_alpha   90.00
_cell.angle_beta   90.00
_cell.angle_gamma   90.00
#
_symmetry.space_group_name_H-M   'P 1'
#
loop_
_entity.id
_entity.type
_entity.pdbx_description
1 polymer ?
#
loop_
_entity_poly.entity_id
_entity_poly.type
_entity_poly.pdbx_seq_one_letter_code
_entity_poly.pdbx_strand_id
1 'polypeptide(L)'
;MQKQVNLLPDEIPTKWYNILPDLANNLEPLPPPRGEQAKNLPNLMIGTCLEQEFSDQNWIDIPRELLELYIKAGRPRPLFRASNLEKKLNTPAKLFYKSEFFSPTGSHKVNTALAQAYYAKKQGIKRLTTETGAGQWGTALAYACALTDLKCTIYWV
;
A
#
# COMPACT_ATOMS: atom_id res chain seq x y z
N MET A 1 29.67 8.95 -10.82
CA MET A 1 28.70 9.32 -9.77
C MET A 1 27.60 8.29 -9.72
N GLN A 2 27.35 7.71 -8.54
CA GLN A 2 26.24 6.79 -8.31
C GLN A 2 24.90 7.52 -8.52
N LYS A 3 24.12 7.10 -9.52
CA LYS A 3 22.83 7.72 -9.88
C LYS A 3 21.61 6.96 -9.32
N GLN A 4 21.86 5.85 -8.63
CA GLN A 4 20.84 4.95 -8.10
C GLN A 4 21.27 4.45 -6.72
N VAL A 5 20.35 4.48 -5.77
CA VAL A 5 20.48 3.89 -4.44
C VAL A 5 19.56 2.68 -4.40
N ASN A 6 20.14 1.51 -4.13
CA ASN A 6 19.43 0.24 -3.98
C ASN A 6 19.48 -0.18 -2.52
N LEU A 7 18.42 -0.82 -2.06
CA LEU A 7 18.41 -1.60 -0.83
C LEU A 7 18.34 -3.07 -1.22
N LEU A 8 18.96 -3.93 -0.45
CA LEU A 8 18.83 -5.37 -0.60
C LEU A 8 17.49 -5.85 0.00
N PRO A 9 16.95 -6.99 -0.44
CA PRO A 9 15.70 -7.52 0.10
C PRO A 9 15.70 -7.77 1.61
N ASP A 10 16.85 -8.10 2.20
CA ASP A 10 17.04 -8.28 3.65
C ASP A 10 17.13 -6.95 4.43
N GLU A 11 17.30 -5.82 3.74
CA GLU A 11 17.24 -4.46 4.31
C GLU A 11 15.84 -3.84 4.23
N ILE A 12 14.82 -4.60 3.83
CA ILE A 12 13.46 -4.09 3.73
C ILE A 12 12.91 -3.71 5.13
N PRO A 13 12.26 -2.55 5.29
CA PRO A 13 11.57 -2.24 6.54
C PRO A 13 10.54 -3.30 6.91
N THR A 14 10.52 -3.69 8.19
CA THR A 14 9.62 -4.72 8.72
C THR A 14 8.37 -4.16 9.42
N LYS A 15 8.22 -2.83 9.45
CA LYS A 15 7.10 -2.13 10.07
C LYS A 15 6.55 -1.05 9.13
N TRP A 16 5.24 -0.85 9.13
CA TRP A 16 4.65 0.38 8.62
C TRP A 16 4.68 1.45 9.71
N TYR A 17 4.73 2.71 9.26
CA TYR A 17 4.64 3.86 10.14
C TYR A 17 3.24 4.46 10.06
N ASN A 18 2.62 4.64 11.22
CA ASN A 18 1.36 5.33 11.42
C ASN A 18 1.67 6.73 11.97
N ILE A 19 1.28 7.76 11.21
CA ILE A 19 1.56 9.15 11.56
C ILE A 19 0.60 9.70 12.63
N LEU A 20 -0.55 9.06 12.85
CA LEU A 20 -1.61 9.59 13.72
C LEU A 20 -1.14 10.00 15.12
N PRO A 21 -0.31 9.23 15.83
CA PRO A 21 0.13 9.60 17.18
C PRO A 21 1.09 10.79 17.22
N ASP A 22 1.71 11.15 16.08
CA ASP A 22 2.69 12.23 15.97
C ASP A 22 2.08 13.52 15.37
N LEU A 23 0.78 13.53 15.06
CA LEU A 23 0.11 14.73 14.58
C LEU A 23 0.00 15.77 15.69
N ALA A 24 0.38 17.02 15.38
CA ALA A 24 0.34 18.12 16.35
C ALA A 24 -1.07 18.42 16.89
N ASN A 25 -2.09 18.13 16.09
CA ASN A 25 -3.49 18.18 16.49
C ASN A 25 -4.11 16.81 16.21
N ASN A 26 -4.95 16.33 17.12
CA ASN A 26 -5.77 15.15 16.85
C ASN A 26 -6.66 15.41 15.64
N LEU A 27 -6.74 14.44 14.73
CA LEU A 27 -7.74 14.48 13.69
C LEU A 27 -9.12 14.44 14.33
N GLU A 28 -10.05 15.22 13.78
CA GLU A 28 -11.45 15.08 14.17
C GLU A 28 -11.88 13.63 13.87
N PRO A 29 -12.41 12.90 14.87
CA PRO A 29 -12.87 11.56 14.64
C PRO A 29 -13.97 11.59 13.59
N LEU A 30 -13.93 10.63 12.66
CA LEU A 30 -15.02 10.46 11.70
C LEU A 30 -16.34 10.29 12.47
N PRO A 31 -17.44 10.92 12.02
CA PRO A 31 -18.72 10.67 12.62
C PRO A 31 -19.01 9.16 12.53
N PRO A 32 -19.47 8.52 13.62
CA PRO A 32 -19.73 7.09 13.58
C PRO A 32 -20.74 6.80 12.47
N PRO A 33 -20.58 5.69 11.73
CA PRO A 33 -21.58 5.28 10.76
C PRO A 33 -22.94 5.17 11.45
N ARG A 34 -24.03 5.55 10.77
CA ARG A 34 -25.38 5.55 11.34
C ARG A 34 -26.28 4.56 10.59
N GLY A 35 -27.30 4.06 11.27
CA GLY A 35 -28.31 3.19 10.66
C GLY A 35 -27.74 1.86 10.16
N GLU A 36 -28.22 1.40 9.00
CA GLU A 36 -27.81 0.11 8.43
C GLU A 36 -26.33 0.05 8.01
N GLN A 37 -25.72 1.19 7.69
CA GLN A 37 -24.31 1.26 7.30
C GLN A 37 -23.38 0.79 8.42
N ALA A 38 -23.69 1.17 9.66
CA ALA A 38 -22.91 0.74 10.83
C ALA A 38 -23.02 -0.76 11.06
N LYS A 39 -24.23 -1.31 10.90
CA LYS A 39 -24.49 -2.75 11.09
C LYS A 39 -23.82 -3.61 10.04
N ASN A 40 -23.69 -3.08 8.81
CA ASN A 40 -23.11 -3.83 7.69
C ASN A 40 -21.59 -3.64 7.52
N LEU A 41 -20.96 -2.71 8.24
CA LEU A 41 -19.53 -2.46 8.11
C LEU A 41 -18.66 -3.72 8.29
N PRO A 42 -18.92 -4.61 9.28
CA PRO A 42 -18.15 -5.85 9.43
C PRO A 42 -18.31 -6.83 8.26
N ASN A 43 -19.39 -6.72 7.49
CA ASN A 43 -19.64 -7.56 6.30
C ASN A 43 -18.98 -6.99 5.03
N LEU A 44 -18.63 -5.70 5.04
CA LEU A 44 -18.06 -4.98 3.90
C LEU A 44 -16.55 -4.82 3.99
N MET A 45 -16.02 -4.67 5.20
CA MET A 45 -14.61 -4.35 5.45
C MET A 45 -13.81 -5.57 5.90
N ILE A 46 -12.51 -5.53 5.62
CA ILE A 46 -11.55 -6.50 6.16
C ILE A 46 -11.28 -6.10 7.61
N GLY A 47 -11.60 -6.98 8.58
CA GLY A 47 -11.55 -6.67 10.01
C GLY A 47 -10.22 -6.06 10.48
N THR A 48 -9.08 -6.66 10.11
CA THR A 48 -7.75 -6.16 10.46
C THR A 48 -7.44 -4.79 9.86
N CYS A 49 -7.95 -4.48 8.65
CA CYS A 49 -7.79 -3.14 8.09
C CYS A 49 -8.61 -2.12 8.88
N LEU A 50 -9.82 -2.50 9.34
CA LEU A 50 -10.64 -1.66 10.20
C LEU A 50 -9.97 -1.43 11.57
N GLU A 51 -9.38 -2.47 12.17
CA GLU A 51 -8.61 -2.35 13.42
C GLU A 51 -7.41 -1.41 13.26
N GLN A 52 -6.68 -1.52 12.15
CA GLN A 52 -5.53 -0.65 11.86
C GLN A 52 -5.90 0.81 11.68
N GLU A 53 -7.09 1.12 11.15
CA GLU A 53 -7.61 2.49 11.02
C GLU A 53 -7.73 3.20 12.38
N PHE A 54 -7.98 2.44 13.46
CA PHE A 54 -8.11 2.97 14.82
C PHE A 54 -6.86 2.75 15.68
N SER A 55 -5.72 2.41 15.08
CA SER A 55 -4.48 2.16 15.83
C SER A 55 -3.88 3.47 16.37
N ASP A 56 -3.48 3.44 17.64
CA ASP A 56 -2.73 4.50 18.33
C ASP A 56 -1.21 4.24 18.36
N GLN A 57 -0.74 3.20 17.67
CA GLN A 57 0.67 2.81 17.63
C GLN A 57 1.39 3.48 16.46
N ASN A 58 2.56 4.09 16.68
CA ASN A 58 3.37 4.68 15.59
C ASN A 58 3.92 3.63 14.61
N TRP A 59 4.17 2.41 15.09
CA TRP A 59 4.80 1.36 14.30
C TRP A 59 3.96 0.09 14.33
N ILE A 60 3.54 -0.37 13.16
CA ILE A 60 2.73 -1.58 12.99
C ILE A 60 3.59 -2.63 12.28
N ASP A 61 3.78 -3.79 12.92
CA ASP A 61 4.58 -4.87 12.35
C ASP A 61 3.96 -5.41 11.06
N ILE A 62 4.80 -5.60 10.03
CA ILE A 62 4.42 -6.23 8.77
C ILE A 62 4.61 -7.73 8.93
N PRO A 63 3.55 -8.55 8.77
CA PRO A 63 3.67 -10.00 8.85
C PRO A 63 4.68 -10.54 7.84
N ARG A 64 5.44 -11.57 8.23
CA ARG A 64 6.49 -12.15 7.39
C ARG A 64 5.98 -12.58 6.02
N GLU A 65 4.81 -13.22 5.97
CA GLU A 65 4.22 -13.66 4.70
C GLU A 65 3.83 -12.48 3.80
N LEU A 66 3.50 -11.32 4.38
CA LEU A 66 3.25 -10.11 3.62
C LEU A 66 4.54 -9.44 3.14
N LEU A 67 5.63 -9.50 3.91
CA LEU A 67 6.95 -9.10 3.42
C LEU A 67 7.38 -9.94 2.21
N GLU A 68 7.12 -11.25 2.23
CA GLU A 68 7.39 -12.13 1.08
C GLU A 68 6.57 -11.74 -0.16
N LEU A 69 5.31 -11.33 0.02
CA LEU A 69 4.49 -10.78 -1.08
C LEU A 69 5.06 -9.47 -1.61
N TYR A 70 5.59 -8.60 -0.75
CA TYR A 70 6.28 -7.37 -1.17
C TYR A 70 7.54 -7.65 -1.97
N ILE A 71 8.34 -8.64 -1.57
CA ILE A 71 9.53 -9.09 -2.31
C ILE A 71 9.11 -9.64 -3.68
N LYS A 72 8.07 -10.49 -3.75
CA LYS A 72 7.50 -10.99 -5.02
C LYS A 72 7.01 -9.86 -5.92
N ALA A 73 6.53 -8.75 -5.35
CA ALA A 73 6.11 -7.55 -6.08
C ALA A 73 7.25 -6.55 -6.37
N GLY A 74 8.51 -6.98 -6.23
CA GLY A 74 9.70 -6.21 -6.59
C GLY A 74 10.11 -5.13 -5.58
N ARG A 75 9.75 -5.27 -4.30
CA ARG A 75 10.33 -4.43 -3.24
C ARG A 75 11.64 -5.04 -2.71
N PRO A 76 12.58 -4.21 -2.22
CA PRO A 76 12.57 -2.73 -2.25
C PRO A 76 12.87 -2.16 -3.65
N ARG A 77 12.21 -1.05 -3.98
CA ARG A 77 12.39 -0.37 -5.28
C ARG A 77 13.48 0.71 -5.20
N PRO A 78 14.29 0.92 -6.25
CA PRO A 78 15.37 1.88 -6.23
C PRO A 78 14.95 3.33 -5.96
N LEU A 79 15.91 4.14 -5.52
CA LEU A 79 15.83 5.59 -5.50
C LEU A 79 16.81 6.13 -6.55
N PHE A 80 16.33 6.97 -7.47
CA PHE A 80 17.18 7.51 -8.54
C PHE A 80 17.46 8.98 -8.32
N ARG A 81 18.65 9.41 -8.71
CA ARG A 81 19.04 10.82 -8.77
C ARG A 81 18.76 11.39 -10.15
N ALA A 82 17.96 12.45 -10.23
CA ALA A 82 17.57 13.12 -11.47
C ALA A 82 18.65 14.11 -11.95
N SER A 83 19.90 13.67 -12.10
CA SER A 83 21.04 14.54 -12.46
C SER A 83 20.87 15.36 -13.75
N ASN A 84 20.13 14.85 -14.74
CA ASN A 84 19.84 15.62 -15.96
C ASN A 84 18.83 16.75 -15.69
N LEU A 85 17.87 16.51 -14.79
CA LEU A 85 16.92 17.54 -14.36
C LEU A 85 17.61 18.59 -13.51
N GLU A 86 18.51 18.18 -12.59
CA GLU A 86 19.36 19.10 -11.81
C GLU A 86 20.12 20.06 -12.73
N LYS A 87 20.78 19.52 -13.77
CA LYS A 87 21.50 20.31 -14.79
C LYS A 87 20.56 21.24 -15.57
N LYS A 88 19.41 20.72 -16.01
CA LYS A 88 18.43 21.51 -16.78
C LYS A 88 17.88 22.69 -15.97
N LEU A 89 17.70 22.52 -14.66
CA LEU A 89 17.21 23.54 -13.74
C LEU A 89 18.30 24.46 -13.19
N ASN A 90 19.59 24.15 -13.45
CA ASN A 90 20.74 24.84 -12.86
C ASN A 90 20.62 25.02 -11.34
N THR A 91 20.17 23.97 -10.64
CA THR A 91 19.94 24.02 -9.19
C THR A 91 21.09 23.38 -8.42
N PRO A 92 21.49 23.93 -7.26
CA PRO A 92 22.41 23.26 -6.34
C PRO A 92 21.73 22.09 -5.59
N ALA A 93 20.39 21.98 -5.65
CA ALA A 93 19.65 20.91 -5.00
C ALA A 93 19.95 19.55 -5.64
N LYS A 94 19.94 18.50 -4.81
CA LYS A 94 19.99 17.10 -5.27
C LYS A 94 18.56 16.58 -5.36
N LEU A 95 18.15 16.17 -6.56
CA LEU A 95 16.78 15.74 -6.83
C LEU A 95 16.74 14.21 -6.90
N PHE A 96 15.90 13.60 -6.06
CA PHE A 96 15.68 12.16 -6.04
C PHE A 96 14.22 11.81 -6.25
N TYR A 97 13.96 10.67 -6.88
CA TYR A 97 12.61 10.14 -7.03
C TYR A 97 12.57 8.65 -6.69
N LYS A 98 11.56 8.25 -5.92
CA LYS A 98 11.33 6.87 -5.50
C LYS A 98 10.57 6.14 -6.61
N SER A 99 11.17 5.09 -7.17
CA SER A 99 10.66 4.45 -8.38
C SER A 99 9.55 3.42 -8.12
N GLU A 100 8.44 3.85 -7.52
CA GLU A 100 7.29 2.97 -7.29
C GLU A 100 6.64 2.47 -8.60
N PHE A 101 6.94 3.12 -9.73
CA PHE A 101 6.53 2.68 -11.06
C PHE A 101 7.20 1.38 -11.54
N PHE A 102 8.25 0.89 -10.87
CA PHE A 102 8.83 -0.43 -11.13
C PHE A 102 8.05 -1.59 -10.49
N SER A 103 6.88 -1.31 -9.90
CA SER A 103 5.99 -2.40 -9.51
C SER A 103 5.45 -3.15 -10.74
N PRO A 104 5.09 -4.43 -10.62
CA PRO A 104 4.40 -5.17 -11.69
C PRO A 104 3.11 -4.51 -12.17
N THR A 105 2.54 -3.61 -11.38
CA THR A 105 1.30 -2.88 -11.66
C THR A 105 1.55 -1.41 -12.02
N GLY A 106 2.81 -1.00 -12.23
CA GLY A 106 3.21 0.33 -12.65
C GLY A 106 2.98 1.46 -11.64
N SER A 107 2.63 1.17 -10.38
CA SER A 107 2.40 2.18 -9.33
C SER A 107 2.53 1.65 -7.90
N HIS A 108 2.50 2.56 -6.94
CA HIS A 108 2.53 2.26 -5.49
C HIS A 108 1.27 1.56 -4.98
N LYS A 109 0.17 1.53 -5.75
CA LYS A 109 -1.12 0.97 -5.30
C LYS A 109 -1.05 -0.49 -4.89
N VAL A 110 -0.13 -1.27 -5.48
CA VAL A 110 0.11 -2.67 -5.11
C VAL A 110 0.50 -2.83 -3.64
N ASN A 111 1.10 -1.81 -3.03
CA ASN A 111 1.58 -1.89 -1.65
C ASN A 111 0.42 -2.09 -0.66
N THR A 112 -0.70 -1.38 -0.82
CA THR A 112 -1.90 -1.58 0.02
C THR A 112 -2.76 -2.75 -0.48
N ALA A 113 -2.85 -2.96 -1.80
CA ALA A 113 -3.61 -4.07 -2.36
C ALA A 113 -3.13 -5.43 -1.83
N LEU A 114 -1.81 -5.64 -1.72
CA LEU A 114 -1.25 -6.86 -1.14
C LEU A 114 -1.58 -7.03 0.34
N ALA A 115 -1.55 -5.95 1.12
CA ALA A 115 -1.91 -6.01 2.54
C ALA A 115 -3.39 -6.38 2.72
N GLN A 116 -4.28 -5.73 1.98
CA GLN A 116 -5.72 -6.02 2.02
C GLN A 116 -6.01 -7.46 1.55
N ALA A 117 -5.43 -7.90 0.43
CA ALA A 117 -5.58 -9.27 -0.06
C ALA A 117 -5.05 -10.30 0.94
N TYR A 118 -3.90 -10.02 1.57
CA TYR A 118 -3.33 -10.88 2.60
C TYR A 118 -4.26 -11.03 3.81
N TYR A 119 -4.74 -9.93 4.38
CA TYR A 119 -5.63 -9.98 5.55
C TYR A 119 -6.98 -10.60 5.20
N ALA A 120 -7.52 -10.31 4.02
CA ALA A 120 -8.74 -10.96 3.53
C ALA A 120 -8.57 -12.49 3.44
N LYS A 121 -7.46 -12.97 2.87
CA LYS A 121 -7.16 -14.40 2.79
C LYS A 121 -7.03 -15.03 4.18
N LYS A 122 -6.35 -14.36 5.13
CA LYS A 122 -6.22 -14.83 6.53
C LYS A 122 -7.57 -14.90 7.26
N GLN A 123 -8.51 -14.02 6.93
CA GLN A 123 -9.89 -14.06 7.45
C GLN A 123 -10.79 -15.08 6.75
N GLY A 124 -10.26 -15.87 5.80
CA GLY A 124 -11.02 -16.89 5.09
C GLY A 124 -11.90 -16.36 3.96
N ILE A 125 -11.82 -15.06 3.63
CA ILE A 125 -12.51 -14.46 2.49
C ILE A 125 -12.05 -15.16 1.21
N LYS A 126 -12.97 -15.39 0.28
CA LYS A 126 -12.71 -16.11 -0.99
C LYS A 126 -12.70 -15.21 -2.22
N ARG A 127 -13.27 -14.00 -2.10
CA ARG A 127 -13.38 -13.03 -3.18
C ARG A 127 -13.26 -11.62 -2.65
N LEU A 128 -12.49 -10.79 -3.32
CA LEU A 128 -12.52 -9.34 -3.16
C LEU A 128 -13.23 -8.70 -4.35
N THR A 129 -13.89 -7.59 -4.08
CA THR A 129 -14.57 -6.76 -5.07
C THR A 129 -14.16 -5.32 -4.91
N THR A 130 -13.97 -4.59 -6.01
CA THR A 130 -13.69 -3.15 -5.95
C THR A 130 -14.13 -2.46 -7.23
N GLU A 131 -14.30 -1.16 -7.16
CA GLU A 131 -14.46 -0.24 -8.28
C GLU A 131 -13.12 0.14 -8.93
N THR A 132 -13.14 0.60 -10.18
CA THR A 132 -11.99 1.30 -10.75
C THR A 132 -12.40 2.28 -11.85
N GLY A 133 -11.69 3.41 -11.91
CA GLY A 133 -11.81 4.40 -12.99
C GLY A 133 -10.85 4.07 -14.14
N ALA A 134 -9.67 4.69 -14.17
CA ALA A 134 -8.66 4.41 -15.20
C ALA A 134 -8.03 3.01 -15.17
N GLY A 135 -8.30 2.19 -14.15
CA GLY A 135 -7.82 0.80 -14.06
C GLY A 135 -6.58 0.57 -13.18
N GLN A 136 -5.88 1.61 -12.71
CA GLN A 136 -4.67 1.44 -11.88
C GLN A 136 -4.96 0.69 -10.56
N TRP A 137 -6.07 1.00 -9.90
CA TRP A 137 -6.45 0.34 -8.65
C TRP A 137 -6.94 -1.09 -8.89
N GLY A 138 -7.81 -1.29 -9.89
CA GLY A 138 -8.27 -2.62 -10.28
C GLY A 138 -7.10 -3.55 -10.64
N THR A 139 -6.11 -3.05 -11.38
CA THR A 139 -4.89 -3.81 -11.73
C THR A 139 -4.09 -4.20 -10.49
N ALA A 140 -3.94 -3.29 -9.53
CA ALA A 140 -3.24 -3.56 -8.28
C ALA A 140 -3.94 -4.65 -7.44
N LEU A 141 -5.27 -4.57 -7.31
CA LEU A 141 -6.03 -5.56 -6.57
C LEU A 141 -6.11 -6.91 -7.29
N ALA A 142 -6.24 -6.92 -8.62
CA ALA A 142 -6.19 -8.15 -9.41
C ALA A 142 -4.85 -8.89 -9.22
N TYR A 143 -3.74 -8.16 -9.30
CA TYR A 143 -2.41 -8.71 -9.07
C TYR A 143 -2.27 -9.28 -7.65
N ALA A 144 -2.73 -8.53 -6.65
CA ALA A 144 -2.68 -8.99 -5.26
C ALA A 144 -3.52 -10.26 -5.04
N CYS A 145 -4.75 -10.30 -5.54
CA CYS A 145 -5.63 -11.47 -5.47
C CYS A 145 -5.02 -12.70 -6.15
N ALA A 146 -4.35 -12.51 -7.29
CA ALA A 146 -3.67 -13.60 -7.99
C ALA A 146 -2.55 -14.22 -7.15
N LEU A 147 -1.76 -13.41 -6.42
CA LEU A 147 -0.70 -13.91 -5.54
C LEU A 147 -1.21 -14.57 -4.25
N THR A 148 -2.41 -14.21 -3.80
CA THR A 148 -2.99 -14.72 -2.54
C THR A 148 -4.07 -15.77 -2.76
N ASP A 149 -4.28 -16.24 -4.00
CA ASP A 149 -5.33 -17.21 -4.35
C ASP A 149 -6.73 -16.75 -3.88
N LEU A 150 -7.09 -15.53 -4.29
CA LEU A 150 -8.41 -14.94 -4.10
C LEU A 150 -9.06 -14.69 -5.46
N LYS A 151 -10.39 -14.83 -5.53
CA LYS A 151 -11.13 -14.34 -6.69
C LYS A 151 -11.20 -12.80 -6.63
N CYS A 152 -11.13 -12.14 -7.79
CA CYS A 152 -11.24 -10.68 -7.87
C CYS A 152 -12.36 -10.31 -8.85
N THR A 153 -13.29 -9.44 -8.42
CA THR A 153 -14.27 -8.82 -9.31
C THR A 153 -14.03 -7.32 -9.33
N ILE A 154 -13.82 -6.75 -10.52
CA ILE A 154 -13.58 -5.31 -10.70
C ILE A 154 -14.79 -4.71 -11.41
N TYR A 155 -15.40 -3.70 -10.79
CA TYR A 155 -16.45 -2.89 -11.38
C TYR A 155 -15.80 -1.67 -12.05
N TRP A 156 -15.65 -1.73 -13.37
CA TRP A 156 -14.99 -0.71 -14.17
C TRP A 156 -16.01 0.28 -14.73
N VAL A 157 -15.78 1.59 -14.51
CA VAL A 157 -16.60 2.69 -15.06
C VAL A 157 -16.44 2.81 -16.58
#